data_AF-A0A151RJQ6-F1
#
_entry.id   AF-A0A151RJQ6-F1
#
_cell.length_a   1.000
_cell.length_b   1.000
_cell.length_c   1.000
_cell.angle_alpha   90.00
_cell.angle_beta   90.00
_cell.angle_gamma   90.00
#
_symmetry.space_group_name_H-M   'P 1'
#
loop_
_entity.id
_entity.type
_entity.pdbx_description
1 polymer ?
#
loop_
_entity_poly.entity_id
_entity_poly.type
_entity_poly.pdbx_seq_one_letter_code
_entity_poly.pdbx_strand_id
1 'polypeptide(L)'
;MDEFWYTNPPDEYLNVAKNLSNVRWGGSFREVLVSLDGNLVGAVWPFTVIYTGGVNLYLWRPITGIGSFDLPSYDIEVTPFLGTLLDGKSHLVRFNVTNALNVWFIDANLHLWLDGKSSRTEGGLEELVDKPLAVSLAYDFQGLNGSFSTSAKRSIFSSGWIRSSYGNITTTFAQDFVYNNSMVIGNNGNENIVNQVILLNESVHANLSSPFVDDTYRNFSLYSDEYGMDKDGYTLVLSNVTLGFEENKSRSSAFGFPKSALKNVQNGKAIMVMKGDLVVNGLGKTKQDYSYTSDGYCYSRKVGSSNYTILFDEVTYSCN
;
A
#
# COMPACT_ATOMS: atom_id res chain seq x y z
N MET A 1 6.71 1.08 17.21
CA MET A 1 6.50 0.40 15.92
C MET A 1 5.84 1.38 14.96
N ASP A 2 6.13 1.31 13.67
CA ASP A 2 5.60 2.28 12.69
C ASP A 2 4.16 1.97 12.24
N GLU A 3 3.47 1.06 12.92
CA GLU A 3 2.16 0.50 12.56
C GLU A 3 1.04 1.52 12.29
N PHE A 4 1.12 2.73 12.87
CA PHE A 4 0.09 3.78 12.75
C PHE A 4 0.55 4.98 11.92
N TRP A 5 1.56 4.79 11.06
CA TRP A 5 2.20 5.84 10.27
C TRP A 5 1.21 6.75 9.53
N TYR A 6 0.08 6.23 9.07
CA TYR A 6 -0.97 6.96 8.34
C TYR A 6 -1.67 8.05 9.17
N THR A 7 -1.49 8.04 10.50
CA THR A 7 -1.99 9.07 11.43
C THR A 7 -0.89 9.98 11.96
N ASN A 8 0.36 9.82 11.52
CA ASN A 8 1.46 10.63 12.03
C ASN A 8 1.40 12.04 11.42
N PRO A 9 1.31 13.09 12.24
CA PRO A 9 1.47 14.47 11.76
C PRO A 9 2.91 14.71 11.26
N PRO A 10 3.12 15.79 10.49
CA PRO A 10 4.46 16.19 10.06
C PRO A 10 5.31 16.65 11.26
N ASP A 11 6.64 16.62 11.08
CA ASP A 11 7.60 16.89 12.17
C ASP A 11 7.46 18.31 12.76
N GLU A 12 6.96 19.28 11.98
CA GLU A 12 6.71 20.65 12.43
C GLU A 12 5.70 20.72 13.59
N TYR A 13 4.75 19.78 13.65
CA TYR A 13 3.75 19.70 14.71
C TYR A 13 4.35 19.22 16.05
N LEU A 14 5.53 18.58 16.03
CA LEU A 14 6.18 18.08 17.24
C LEU A 14 6.42 19.19 18.27
N ASN A 15 6.72 20.41 17.83
CA ASN A 15 6.98 21.52 18.74
C ASN A 15 5.81 21.83 19.67
N VAL A 16 4.58 21.52 19.25
CA VAL A 16 3.36 21.74 20.03
C VAL A 16 2.94 20.46 20.78
N ALA A 17 3.18 19.31 20.18
CA ALA A 17 2.81 18.00 20.74
C ALA A 17 3.85 17.40 21.71
N LYS A 18 5.00 18.04 21.95
CA LYS A 18 6.12 17.54 22.79
C LYS A 18 5.72 17.01 24.18
N ASN A 19 4.64 17.53 24.76
CA ASN A 19 4.17 17.12 26.08
C ASN A 19 3.16 15.94 26.03
N LEU A 20 2.76 15.49 24.84
CA LEU A 20 1.92 14.32 24.66
C LEU A 20 2.80 13.09 24.50
N SER A 21 2.65 12.12 25.41
CA SER A 21 3.47 10.90 25.46
C SER A 21 3.31 9.96 24.25
N ASN A 22 2.33 10.21 23.38
CA ASN A 22 1.87 9.26 22.35
C ASN A 22 1.93 9.78 20.91
N VAL A 23 2.43 10.99 20.65
CA VAL A 23 2.48 11.52 19.27
C VAL A 23 3.68 10.94 18.52
N ARG A 24 3.39 10.24 17.43
CA ARG A 24 4.38 9.65 16.51
C ARG A 24 4.66 10.64 15.37
N TRP A 25 5.88 10.64 14.85
CA TRP A 25 6.37 11.62 13.88
C TRP A 25 6.76 11.00 12.53
N GLY A 26 7.44 11.75 11.66
CA GLY A 26 7.85 11.31 10.33
C GLY A 26 6.77 11.44 9.26
N GLY A 27 5.65 12.12 9.56
CA GLY A 27 4.55 12.35 8.62
C GLY A 27 3.83 11.07 8.18
N SER A 28 2.80 11.25 7.35
CA SER A 28 1.88 10.19 6.93
C SER A 28 2.33 9.38 5.72
N PHE A 29 3.52 9.62 5.18
CA PHE A 29 3.99 9.01 3.93
C PHE A 29 5.15 8.06 4.17
N ARG A 30 5.11 6.88 3.55
CA ARG A 30 6.17 5.86 3.58
C ARG A 30 6.42 5.37 2.18
N GLU A 31 7.68 5.24 1.83
CA GLU A 31 8.12 4.69 0.55
C GLU A 31 9.24 3.69 0.79
N VAL A 32 9.10 2.50 0.20
CA VAL A 32 10.16 1.49 0.16
C VAL A 32 10.88 1.63 -1.18
N LEU A 33 12.17 1.92 -1.14
CA LEU A 33 13.05 2.03 -2.29
C LEU A 33 13.81 0.72 -2.48
N VAL A 34 13.85 0.24 -3.71
CA VAL A 34 14.61 -0.96 -4.10
C VAL A 34 15.74 -0.53 -5.03
N SER A 35 16.98 -0.78 -4.60
CA SER A 35 18.17 -0.44 -5.38
C SER A 35 18.99 -1.67 -5.76
N LEU A 36 19.53 -1.68 -6.98
CA LEU A 36 20.47 -2.67 -7.48
C LEU A 36 21.81 -2.00 -7.79
N ASP A 37 22.86 -2.43 -7.12
CA ASP A 37 24.23 -1.90 -7.28
C ASP A 37 24.33 -0.37 -7.18
N GLY A 38 23.47 0.22 -6.34
CA GLY A 38 23.40 1.67 -6.10
C GLY A 38 22.40 2.43 -6.98
N ASN A 39 21.82 1.80 -8.00
CA ASN A 39 20.80 2.41 -8.85
C ASN A 39 19.40 2.12 -8.31
N LEU A 40 18.49 3.11 -8.30
CA LEU A 40 17.09 2.89 -7.93
C LEU A 40 16.36 2.17 -9.07
N VAL A 41 15.93 0.93 -8.83
CA VAL A 41 15.29 0.09 -9.86
C VAL A 41 13.79 -0.02 -9.70
N GLY A 42 13.26 0.36 -8.54
CA GLY A 42 11.82 0.39 -8.29
C GLY A 42 11.48 0.96 -6.91
N ALA A 43 10.20 1.19 -6.70
CA ALA A 43 9.66 1.64 -5.42
C ALA A 43 8.35 0.91 -5.09
N VAL A 44 7.98 0.91 -3.81
CA VAL A 44 6.71 0.38 -3.31
C VAL A 44 6.10 1.39 -2.34
N TRP A 45 4.85 1.77 -2.60
CA TRP A 45 4.04 2.58 -1.69
C TRP A 45 2.98 1.66 -1.06
N PRO A 46 3.17 1.26 0.21
CA PRO A 46 2.41 0.16 0.80
C PRO A 46 0.94 0.52 1.01
N PHE A 47 0.08 -0.47 0.86
CA PHE A 47 -1.31 -0.38 1.30
C PHE A 47 -1.34 -0.15 2.82
N THR A 48 -2.27 0.68 3.28
CA THR A 48 -2.41 0.93 4.72
C THR A 48 -3.12 -0.25 5.41
N VAL A 49 -2.33 -1.21 5.87
CA VAL A 49 -2.82 -2.34 6.67
C VAL A 49 -3.16 -1.86 8.08
N ILE A 50 -4.40 -2.12 8.52
CA ILE A 50 -4.81 -1.92 9.91
C ILE A 50 -4.95 -3.28 10.58
N TYR A 51 -4.11 -3.54 11.58
CA TYR A 51 -4.14 -4.78 12.35
C TYR A 51 -5.27 -4.78 13.39
N THR A 52 -5.50 -5.92 14.01
CA THR A 52 -6.66 -6.20 14.88
C THR A 52 -6.75 -5.36 16.16
N GLY A 53 -5.74 -4.54 16.46
CA GLY A 53 -5.75 -3.54 17.54
C GLY A 53 -5.77 -2.08 17.08
N GLY A 54 -5.55 -1.80 15.79
CA GLY A 54 -5.43 -0.44 15.28
C GLY A 54 -6.77 0.29 15.16
N VAL A 55 -6.75 1.62 15.30
CA VAL A 55 -7.94 2.51 15.36
C VAL A 55 -8.89 2.14 16.51
N ASN A 56 -9.58 1.01 16.41
CA ASN A 56 -10.45 0.50 17.46
C ASN A 56 -10.55 -1.03 17.39
N LEU A 57 -10.14 -1.71 18.45
CA LEU A 57 -10.10 -3.18 18.52
C LEU A 57 -11.47 -3.86 18.29
N TYR A 58 -12.58 -3.16 18.49
CA TYR A 58 -13.93 -3.70 18.26
C TYR A 58 -14.31 -3.75 16.78
N LEU A 59 -13.55 -3.12 15.89
CA LEU A 59 -13.76 -3.19 14.43
C LEU A 59 -13.40 -4.56 13.87
N TRP A 60 -12.40 -5.24 14.45
CA TRP A 60 -11.68 -6.31 13.75
C TRP A 60 -12.11 -7.72 14.17
N ARG A 61 -13.37 -7.90 14.58
CA ARG A 61 -13.89 -9.20 15.05
C ARG A 61 -15.36 -9.38 14.68
N PRO A 62 -15.75 -10.51 14.06
CA PRO A 62 -14.91 -11.61 13.58
C PRO A 62 -14.20 -11.32 12.24
N ILE A 63 -14.48 -10.19 11.59
CA ILE A 63 -13.88 -9.79 10.31
C ILE A 63 -12.65 -8.93 10.60
N THR A 64 -11.46 -9.35 10.16
CA THR A 64 -10.22 -8.60 10.38
C THR A 64 -9.92 -7.61 9.26
N GLY A 65 -8.99 -6.68 9.49
CA GLY A 65 -8.59 -5.67 8.50
C GLY A 65 -8.07 -6.28 7.20
N ILE A 66 -8.31 -5.62 6.07
CA ILE A 66 -7.76 -6.04 4.76
C ILE A 66 -6.24 -6.19 4.89
N GLY A 67 -5.72 -7.37 4.53
CA GLY A 67 -4.29 -7.68 4.55
C GLY A 67 -3.67 -7.88 5.95
N SER A 68 -4.47 -7.93 7.03
CA SER A 68 -3.95 -8.03 8.41
C SER A 68 -3.35 -9.40 8.76
N PHE A 69 -3.70 -10.45 8.03
CA PHE A 69 -3.10 -11.79 8.17
C PHE A 69 -2.27 -12.22 6.95
N ASP A 70 -2.50 -11.59 5.80
CA ASP A 70 -1.84 -11.87 4.54
C ASP A 70 -1.51 -10.53 3.88
N LEU A 71 -0.29 -10.04 4.12
CA LEU A 71 0.11 -8.69 3.70
C LEU A 71 0.22 -8.64 2.17
N PRO A 72 -0.13 -7.50 1.54
CA PRO A 72 0.07 -7.33 0.10
C PRO A 72 1.55 -7.48 -0.29
N SER A 73 1.81 -8.23 -1.36
CA SER A 73 3.10 -8.33 -2.02
C SER A 73 3.16 -7.41 -3.24
N TYR A 74 4.39 -7.05 -3.64
CA TYR A 74 4.65 -6.14 -4.75
C TYR A 74 5.77 -6.69 -5.62
N ASP A 75 5.62 -6.56 -6.93
CA ASP A 75 6.60 -7.04 -7.90
C ASP A 75 7.42 -5.87 -8.43
N ILE A 76 8.75 -6.03 -8.46
CA ILE A 76 9.67 -5.07 -9.08
C ILE A 76 10.36 -5.78 -10.23
N GLU A 77 10.12 -5.29 -11.45
CA GLU A 77 10.68 -5.88 -12.65
C GLU A 77 12.14 -5.45 -12.83
N VAL A 78 13.06 -6.41 -12.74
CA VAL A 78 14.51 -6.20 -12.86
C VAL A 78 15.07 -6.72 -14.18
N THR A 79 14.23 -7.28 -15.06
CA THR A 79 14.62 -7.79 -16.38
C THR A 79 15.38 -6.77 -17.24
N PRO A 80 15.06 -5.45 -17.24
CA PRO A 80 15.88 -4.45 -17.94
C PRO A 80 17.36 -4.40 -17.50
N PHE A 81 17.66 -4.90 -16.29
CA PHE A 81 19.01 -4.96 -15.71
C PHE A 81 19.66 -6.34 -15.86
N LEU A 82 19.02 -7.30 -16.54
CA LEU A 82 19.48 -8.69 -16.62
C LEU A 82 20.91 -8.79 -17.16
N GLY A 83 21.29 -7.94 -18.12
CA GLY A 83 22.66 -7.88 -18.63
C GLY A 83 23.70 -7.59 -17.55
N THR A 84 23.39 -6.64 -16.65
CA THR A 84 24.25 -6.27 -15.52
C THR A 84 24.33 -7.39 -14.49
N LEU A 85 23.21 -8.07 -14.23
CA LEU A 85 23.09 -9.16 -13.26
C LEU A 85 23.80 -10.47 -13.69
N LEU A 86 24.10 -10.62 -14.99
CA LEU A 86 24.72 -11.82 -15.55
C LEU A 86 26.23 -11.66 -15.81
N ASP A 87 26.88 -10.70 -15.15
CA ASP A 87 28.30 -10.39 -15.33
C ASP A 87 29.25 -11.34 -14.55
N GLY A 88 28.69 -12.24 -13.75
CA GLY A 88 29.42 -13.21 -12.93
C GLY A 88 29.98 -12.64 -11.62
N LYS A 89 29.61 -11.42 -11.23
CA LYS A 89 30.01 -10.80 -9.97
C LYS A 89 28.93 -10.92 -8.91
N SER A 90 29.28 -10.54 -7.69
CA SER A 90 28.29 -10.35 -6.62
C SER A 90 27.58 -9.02 -6.81
N HIS A 91 26.25 -9.05 -6.71
CA HIS A 91 25.39 -7.87 -6.80
C HIS A 91 24.79 -7.55 -5.43
N LEU A 92 24.53 -6.28 -5.20
CA LEU A 92 23.90 -5.79 -3.97
C LEU A 92 22.49 -5.28 -4.25
N VAL A 93 21.50 -6.00 -3.74
CA VAL A 93 20.12 -5.53 -3.65
C VAL A 93 19.90 -4.87 -2.30
N ARG A 94 19.46 -3.61 -2.28
CA ARG A 94 19.21 -2.84 -1.06
C ARG A 94 17.75 -2.41 -1.00
N PHE A 95 17.15 -2.59 0.18
CA PHE A 95 15.85 -2.05 0.53
C PHE A 95 16.04 -0.89 1.51
N ASN A 96 15.34 0.22 1.29
CA ASN A 96 15.37 1.36 2.19
C ASN A 96 13.96 1.93 2.36
N VAL A 97 13.52 2.15 3.60
CA VAL A 97 12.21 2.76 3.88
C VAL A 97 12.41 4.20 4.29
N THR A 98 11.89 5.14 3.49
CA THR A 98 11.96 6.57 3.79
C THR A 98 10.88 6.98 4.79
N ASN A 99 11.19 7.99 5.60
CA ASN A 99 10.33 8.53 6.66
C ASN A 99 9.89 7.51 7.73
N ALA A 100 10.51 6.33 7.75
CA ALA A 100 10.20 5.31 8.73
C ALA A 100 10.65 5.72 10.13
N LEU A 101 9.87 5.31 11.14
CA LEU A 101 10.19 5.63 12.54
C LEU A 101 11.25 4.71 13.16
N ASN A 102 10.95 3.42 13.26
CA ASN A 102 11.76 2.51 14.09
C ASN A 102 12.15 1.25 13.32
N VAL A 103 11.18 0.34 13.10
CA VAL A 103 11.45 -0.97 12.49
C VAL A 103 10.45 -1.23 11.38
N TRP A 104 10.98 -1.70 10.24
CA TRP A 104 10.24 -2.29 9.13
C TRP A 104 10.82 -3.65 8.84
N PHE A 105 9.96 -4.66 8.78
CA PHE A 105 10.33 -6.00 8.34
C PHE A 105 10.05 -6.12 6.85
N ILE A 106 11.06 -6.53 6.10
CA ILE A 106 10.99 -6.72 4.65
C ILE A 106 11.49 -8.11 4.36
N ASP A 107 10.73 -8.84 3.55
CA ASP A 107 11.13 -10.10 2.95
C ASP A 107 11.05 -9.96 1.43
N ALA A 108 11.86 -10.71 0.70
CA ALA A 108 11.95 -10.62 -0.75
C ALA A 108 12.30 -11.97 -1.37
N ASN A 109 11.65 -12.26 -2.50
CA ASN A 109 11.94 -13.41 -3.33
C ASN A 109 12.40 -12.93 -4.71
N LEU A 110 13.40 -13.62 -5.28
CA LEU A 110 13.85 -13.37 -6.64
C LEU A 110 13.28 -14.45 -7.56
N HIS A 111 12.47 -14.05 -8.52
CA HIS A 111 11.93 -14.95 -9.55
C HIS A 111 12.82 -14.92 -10.79
N LEU A 112 13.23 -16.10 -11.26
CA LEU A 112 14.13 -16.26 -12.40
C LEU A 112 13.53 -17.24 -13.42
N TRP A 113 13.74 -16.93 -14.70
CA TRP A 113 13.46 -17.83 -15.81
C TRP A 113 14.75 -18.14 -16.56
N LEU A 114 15.03 -19.43 -16.75
CA LEU A 114 16.24 -19.91 -17.42
C LEU A 114 15.96 -20.19 -18.89
N ASP A 115 16.85 -19.72 -19.76
CA ASP A 115 16.85 -20.10 -21.17
C ASP A 115 17.47 -21.49 -21.33
N GLY A 116 16.64 -22.51 -21.55
CA GLY A 116 17.09 -23.89 -21.73
C GLY A 116 17.69 -24.21 -23.11
N LYS A 117 17.66 -23.27 -24.07
CA LYS A 117 18.14 -23.48 -25.44
C LYS A 117 19.42 -22.72 -25.76
N SER A 118 19.86 -21.83 -24.86
CA SER A 118 21.15 -21.14 -24.96
C SER A 118 22.04 -21.50 -23.77
N SER A 119 23.34 -21.61 -24.00
CA SER A 119 24.31 -21.76 -22.91
C SER A 119 24.54 -20.46 -22.15
N ARG A 120 24.17 -19.31 -22.72
CA ARG A 120 24.36 -17.98 -22.11
C ARG A 120 23.33 -16.99 -22.63
N THR A 121 22.78 -16.20 -21.72
CA THR A 121 22.00 -15.00 -22.03
C THR A 121 22.91 -13.78 -21.87
N GLU A 122 22.80 -12.84 -22.80
CA GLU A 122 23.48 -11.55 -22.72
C GLU A 122 22.45 -10.43 -22.67
N GLY A 123 22.84 -9.26 -22.20
CA GLY A 123 21.98 -8.10 -22.22
C GLY A 123 22.75 -6.84 -21.84
N GLY A 124 22.03 -5.73 -21.81
CA GLY A 124 22.53 -4.46 -21.33
C GLY A 124 21.40 -3.52 -20.96
N LEU A 125 21.64 -2.71 -19.93
CA LEU A 125 20.77 -1.59 -19.59
C LEU A 125 20.96 -0.50 -20.67
N GLU A 126 19.86 -0.02 -21.24
CA GLU A 126 19.85 1.06 -22.22
C GLU A 126 19.56 2.40 -21.55
N GLU A 127 18.54 2.44 -20.69
CA GLU A 127 18.07 3.66 -20.07
C GLU A 127 17.58 3.37 -18.65
N LEU A 128 17.87 4.31 -17.74
CA LEU A 128 17.29 4.38 -16.41
C LEU A 128 16.95 5.84 -16.12
N VAL A 129 15.68 6.10 -15.82
CA VAL A 129 15.17 7.42 -15.42
C VAL A 129 14.48 7.29 -14.07
N ASP A 130 15.13 7.77 -13.02
CA ASP A 130 14.62 7.76 -11.64
C ASP A 130 14.44 9.18 -11.12
N LYS A 131 13.33 9.82 -11.50
CA LYS A 131 13.05 11.19 -11.05
C LYS A 131 13.02 11.25 -9.51
N PRO A 132 13.56 12.31 -8.89
CA PRO A 132 13.52 12.45 -7.44
C PRO A 132 12.06 12.52 -6.97
N LEU A 133 11.81 12.03 -5.75
CA LEU A 133 10.50 12.09 -5.12
C LEU A 133 10.06 13.57 -5.01
N ALA A 134 8.93 13.90 -5.63
CA ALA A 134 8.32 15.22 -5.51
C ALA A 134 7.32 15.21 -4.36
N VAL A 135 7.69 15.80 -3.22
CA VAL A 135 6.83 15.92 -2.03
C VAL A 135 6.36 17.36 -1.86
N SER A 136 5.10 17.53 -1.51
CA SER A 136 4.54 18.81 -1.06
C SER A 136 3.79 18.60 0.25
N LEU A 137 4.12 19.42 1.24
CA LEU A 137 3.52 19.44 2.56
C LEU A 137 2.94 20.84 2.80
N ALA A 138 1.66 20.90 3.13
CA ALA A 138 0.98 22.11 3.60
C ALA A 138 0.40 21.82 4.98
N TYR A 139 0.58 22.76 5.91
CA TYR A 139 0.06 22.63 7.26
C TYR A 139 -0.41 23.98 7.79
N ASP A 140 -1.43 23.94 8.65
CA ASP A 140 -1.89 25.07 9.44
C ASP A 140 -2.35 24.54 10.80
N PHE A 141 -1.80 25.07 11.89
CA PHE A 141 -2.14 24.59 13.22
C PHE A 141 -1.98 25.67 14.28
N GLN A 142 -2.84 25.59 15.30
CA GLN A 142 -2.82 26.43 16.48
C GLN A 142 -3.06 25.57 17.72
N GLY A 143 -2.06 25.52 18.61
CA GLY A 143 -2.11 24.58 19.72
C GLY A 143 -2.21 23.15 19.20
N LEU A 144 -3.08 22.34 19.80
CA LEU A 144 -3.27 20.95 19.40
C LEU A 144 -4.14 20.79 18.13
N ASN A 145 -4.85 21.83 17.69
CA ASN A 145 -5.67 21.74 16.49
C ASN A 145 -4.86 22.04 15.25
N GLY A 146 -5.03 21.26 14.19
CA GLY A 146 -4.31 21.46 12.94
C GLY A 146 -4.92 20.74 11.75
N SER A 147 -4.58 21.23 10.57
CA SER A 147 -4.88 20.63 9.28
C SER A 147 -3.57 20.42 8.54
N PHE A 148 -3.40 19.23 7.96
CA PHE A 148 -2.18 18.81 7.28
C PHE A 148 -2.55 18.18 5.95
N SER A 149 -1.85 18.56 4.89
CA SER A 149 -2.01 18.00 3.56
C SER A 149 -0.63 17.59 3.04
N THR A 150 -0.47 16.29 2.77
CA THR A 150 0.75 15.72 2.20
C THR A 150 0.44 15.14 0.84
N SER A 151 1.20 15.53 -0.18
CA SER A 151 1.14 14.91 -1.50
C SER A 151 2.53 14.49 -1.95
N ALA A 152 2.60 13.36 -2.65
CA ALA A 152 3.85 12.87 -3.21
C ALA A 152 3.64 12.31 -4.61
N LYS A 153 4.65 12.46 -5.47
CA LYS A 153 4.70 11.86 -6.81
C LYS A 153 6.08 11.29 -7.11
N ARG A 154 6.11 10.13 -7.78
CA ARG A 154 7.33 9.50 -8.28
C ARG A 154 7.06 8.84 -9.62
N SER A 155 8.07 8.86 -10.49
CA SER A 155 8.12 8.04 -11.71
C SER A 155 9.49 7.37 -11.81
N ILE A 156 9.51 6.07 -12.09
CA ILE A 156 10.71 5.29 -12.38
C ILE A 156 10.50 4.63 -13.74
N PHE A 157 11.51 4.70 -14.61
CA PHE A 157 11.52 4.02 -15.90
C PHE A 157 12.86 3.34 -16.12
N SER A 158 12.85 2.12 -16.67
CA SER A 158 14.04 1.44 -17.14
C SER A 158 13.78 0.74 -18.47
N SER A 159 14.80 0.71 -19.33
CA SER A 159 14.83 -0.03 -20.59
C SER A 159 16.13 -0.80 -20.70
N GLY A 160 16.07 -2.03 -21.21
CA GLY A 160 17.23 -2.86 -21.47
C GLY A 160 16.98 -3.82 -22.62
N TRP A 161 18.06 -4.32 -23.22
CA TRP A 161 18.00 -5.35 -24.24
C TRP A 161 18.57 -6.67 -23.71
N ILE A 162 18.04 -7.77 -24.24
CA ILE A 162 18.43 -9.15 -23.91
C ILE A 162 18.60 -9.91 -25.21
N ARG A 163 19.70 -10.64 -25.33
CA ARG A 163 19.95 -11.61 -26.40
C ARG A 163 19.85 -13.02 -25.82
N SER A 164 18.86 -13.76 -26.28
CA SER A 164 18.57 -15.14 -25.86
C SER A 164 18.33 -16.06 -27.06
N SER A 165 18.05 -17.34 -26.81
CA SER A 165 17.63 -18.29 -27.84
C SER A 165 16.31 -17.90 -28.53
N TYR A 166 15.54 -17.00 -27.92
CA TYR A 166 14.29 -16.45 -28.46
C TYR A 166 14.50 -15.18 -29.29
N GLY A 167 15.75 -14.76 -29.48
CA GLY A 167 16.13 -13.57 -30.24
C GLY A 167 16.54 -12.39 -29.36
N ASN A 168 16.58 -11.20 -29.98
CA ASN A 168 16.82 -9.94 -29.30
C ASN A 168 15.49 -9.40 -28.77
N ILE A 169 15.43 -9.10 -27.48
CA ILE A 169 14.25 -8.67 -26.75
C ILE A 169 14.59 -7.34 -26.10
N THR A 170 13.78 -6.32 -26.31
CA THR A 170 13.85 -5.08 -25.52
C THR A 170 12.79 -5.13 -24.45
N THR A 171 13.17 -4.92 -23.19
CA THR A 171 12.27 -4.92 -22.05
C THR A 171 12.24 -3.55 -21.39
N THR A 172 11.04 -3.06 -21.11
CA THR A 172 10.85 -1.79 -20.38
C THR A 172 10.01 -2.03 -19.14
N PHE A 173 10.34 -1.32 -18.07
CA PHE A 173 9.55 -1.26 -16.84
C PHE A 173 9.30 0.19 -16.47
N ALA A 174 8.04 0.54 -16.21
CA ALA A 174 7.62 1.85 -15.75
C ALA A 174 6.79 1.72 -14.48
N GLN A 175 7.04 2.60 -13.51
CA GLN A 175 6.18 2.79 -12.35
C GLN A 175 5.86 4.27 -12.18
N ASP A 176 4.59 4.59 -12.00
CA ASP A 176 4.09 5.94 -11.69
C ASP A 176 3.25 5.91 -10.43
N PHE A 177 3.55 6.81 -9.51
CA PHE A 177 2.91 6.87 -8.20
C PHE A 177 2.35 8.26 -7.89
N VAL A 178 1.15 8.29 -7.29
CA VAL A 178 0.51 9.51 -6.78
C VAL A 178 -0.09 9.26 -5.40
N TYR A 179 0.28 10.08 -4.43
CA TYR A 179 -0.14 9.97 -3.04
C TYR A 179 -0.75 11.29 -2.63
N ASN A 180 -1.89 11.21 -1.96
CA ASN A 180 -2.50 12.36 -1.28
C ASN A 180 -3.01 11.92 0.08
N ASN A 181 -2.74 12.75 1.09
CA ASN A 181 -3.26 12.59 2.43
C ASN A 181 -3.71 13.94 2.96
N SER A 182 -4.90 13.95 3.54
CA SER A 182 -5.41 15.05 4.34
C SER A 182 -5.64 14.54 5.75
N MET A 183 -5.15 15.28 6.73
CA MET A 183 -5.29 14.96 8.15
C MET A 183 -5.78 16.20 8.90
N VAL A 184 -6.79 16.03 9.75
CA VAL A 184 -7.30 17.08 10.62
C VAL A 184 -7.26 16.59 12.05
N ILE A 185 -6.54 17.31 12.91
CA ILE A 185 -6.57 17.14 14.35
C ILE A 185 -7.45 18.23 14.92
N GLY A 186 -8.56 17.86 15.55
CA GLY A 186 -9.58 18.76 16.07
C GLY A 186 -9.81 18.58 17.57
N ASN A 187 -10.74 19.38 18.11
CA ASN A 187 -11.21 19.26 19.49
C ASN A 187 -10.09 19.18 20.55
N ASN A 188 -9.06 20.02 20.38
CA ASN A 188 -7.85 20.06 21.20
C ASN A 188 -7.09 18.72 21.24
N GLY A 189 -7.03 18.02 20.10
CA GLY A 189 -6.36 16.72 19.98
C GLY A 189 -7.27 15.51 20.19
N ASN A 190 -8.55 15.72 20.54
CA ASN A 190 -9.50 14.64 20.78
C ASN A 190 -10.17 14.12 19.50
N GLU A 191 -9.98 14.77 18.36
CA GLU A 191 -10.48 14.33 17.06
C GLU A 191 -9.32 14.16 16.09
N ASN A 192 -9.32 13.07 15.33
CA ASN A 192 -8.36 12.82 14.27
C ASN A 192 -9.07 12.25 13.04
N ILE A 193 -9.06 13.00 11.94
CA ILE A 193 -9.66 12.60 10.67
C ILE A 193 -8.55 12.48 9.64
N VAL A 194 -8.47 11.32 8.99
CA VAL A 194 -7.51 11.02 7.91
C VAL A 194 -8.27 10.62 6.66
N ASN A 195 -7.88 11.21 5.53
CA ASN A 195 -8.31 10.78 4.20
C ASN A 195 -7.07 10.62 3.32
N GLN A 196 -6.81 9.39 2.87
CA GLN A 196 -5.61 8.99 2.14
C GLN A 196 -5.98 8.27 0.85
N VAL A 197 -5.28 8.60 -0.24
CA VAL A 197 -5.37 7.90 -1.53
C VAL A 197 -3.97 7.66 -2.07
N ILE A 198 -3.70 6.42 -2.48
CA ILE A 198 -2.47 6.00 -3.16
C ILE A 198 -2.86 5.41 -4.51
N LEU A 199 -2.35 5.98 -5.59
CA LEU A 199 -2.50 5.49 -6.96
C LEU A 199 -1.16 5.00 -7.47
N LEU A 200 -1.15 3.83 -8.09
CA LEU A 200 0.01 3.18 -8.68
C LEU A 200 -0.35 2.68 -10.07
N ASN A 201 0.46 3.04 -11.07
CA ASN A 201 0.47 2.40 -12.39
C ASN A 201 1.82 1.74 -12.60
N GLU A 202 1.80 0.46 -12.94
CA GLU A 202 2.99 -0.32 -13.30
C GLU A 202 2.78 -0.88 -14.70
N SER A 203 3.82 -0.84 -15.53
CA SER A 203 3.77 -1.34 -16.89
C SER A 203 5.07 -2.04 -17.24
N VAL A 204 4.96 -3.30 -17.67
CA VAL A 204 6.08 -4.11 -18.16
C VAL A 204 5.83 -4.40 -19.62
N HIS A 205 6.72 -3.95 -20.50
CA HIS A 205 6.66 -4.31 -21.92
C HIS A 205 7.87 -5.13 -22.30
N ALA A 206 7.68 -6.16 -23.12
CA ALA A 206 8.77 -6.87 -23.79
C ALA A 206 8.49 -6.98 -25.30
N ASN A 207 9.40 -6.42 -26.09
CA ASN A 207 9.34 -6.44 -27.54
C ASN A 207 9.90 -7.78 -28.05
N LEU A 208 8.99 -8.74 -28.20
CA LEU A 208 9.21 -10.08 -28.76
C LEU A 208 8.58 -10.16 -30.16
N SER A 209 8.75 -11.29 -30.86
CA SER A 209 7.99 -11.57 -32.09
C SER A 209 6.46 -11.48 -31.91
N SER A 210 5.99 -11.63 -30.67
CA SER A 210 4.64 -11.29 -30.24
C SER A 210 4.75 -10.40 -29.00
N PRO A 211 4.37 -9.11 -29.07
CA PRO A 211 4.55 -8.18 -27.97
C PRO A 211 3.93 -8.69 -26.66
N PHE A 212 4.68 -8.54 -25.57
CA PHE A 212 4.20 -8.78 -24.22
C PHE A 212 4.01 -7.42 -23.52
N VAL A 213 2.84 -7.23 -22.93
CA VAL A 213 2.52 -6.07 -22.07
C VAL A 213 1.83 -6.61 -20.83
N ASP A 214 2.23 -6.15 -19.65
CA ASP A 214 1.57 -6.42 -18.38
C ASP A 214 1.41 -5.11 -17.62
N ASP A 215 0.18 -4.62 -17.56
CA ASP A 215 -0.18 -3.38 -16.90
C ASP A 215 -0.94 -3.69 -15.61
N THR A 216 -0.51 -3.07 -14.52
CA THR A 216 -1.18 -3.15 -13.22
C THR A 216 -1.51 -1.75 -12.72
N TYR A 217 -2.78 -1.49 -12.46
CA TYR A 217 -3.25 -0.29 -11.77
C TYR A 217 -3.72 -0.67 -10.37
N ARG A 218 -3.26 0.06 -9.35
CA ARG A 218 -3.76 -0.08 -7.98
C ARG A 218 -4.27 1.26 -7.45
N ASN A 219 -5.37 1.19 -6.72
CA ASN A 219 -5.94 2.32 -5.98
C ASN A 219 -6.19 1.87 -4.54
N PHE A 220 -5.44 2.45 -3.62
CA PHE A 220 -5.58 2.23 -2.18
C PHE A 220 -6.19 3.46 -1.54
N SER A 221 -7.22 3.26 -0.73
CA SER A 221 -7.88 4.35 -0.01
C SER A 221 -8.04 4.01 1.47
N LEU A 222 -7.87 5.04 2.29
CA LEU A 222 -8.17 5.00 3.71
C LEU A 222 -8.93 6.27 4.08
N TYR A 223 -10.06 6.08 4.75
CA TYR A 223 -10.69 7.10 5.57
C TYR A 223 -10.74 6.60 7.01
N SER A 224 -10.30 7.42 7.95
CA SER A 224 -10.39 7.16 9.39
C SER A 224 -10.87 8.42 10.08
N ASP A 225 -11.82 8.29 10.99
CA ASP A 225 -12.34 9.36 11.83
C ASP A 225 -12.46 8.82 13.25
N GLU A 226 -11.65 9.36 14.15
CA GLU A 226 -11.59 8.99 15.56
C GLU A 226 -11.89 10.21 16.42
N TYR A 227 -12.84 10.06 17.34
CA TYR A 227 -13.25 11.13 18.24
C TYR A 227 -13.42 10.64 19.68
N GLY A 228 -12.70 11.28 20.60
CA GLY A 228 -12.71 11.03 22.03
C GLY A 228 -13.57 12.02 22.80
N MET A 229 -14.36 11.52 23.76
CA MET A 229 -15.13 12.32 24.70
C MET A 229 -14.94 11.82 26.13
N ASP A 230 -14.48 12.71 27.01
CA ASP A 230 -14.37 12.43 28.43
C ASP A 230 -15.67 12.74 29.16
N LYS A 231 -16.14 11.78 29.97
CA LYS A 231 -17.32 11.93 30.83
C LYS A 231 -17.21 11.06 32.07
N ASP A 232 -17.41 11.66 33.25
CA ASP A 232 -17.51 10.97 34.54
C ASP A 232 -16.34 9.99 34.85
N GLY A 233 -15.12 10.35 34.41
CA GLY A 233 -13.91 9.53 34.59
C GLY A 233 -13.74 8.39 33.58
N TYR A 234 -14.56 8.36 32.53
CA TYR A 234 -14.45 7.47 31.38
C TYR A 234 -14.18 8.27 30.11
N THR A 235 -13.51 7.65 29.14
CA THR A 235 -13.32 8.19 27.79
C THR A 235 -14.08 7.32 26.80
N LEU A 236 -15.02 7.90 26.06
CA LEU A 236 -15.68 7.25 24.92
C LEU A 236 -14.91 7.60 23.65
N VAL A 237 -14.48 6.58 22.91
CA VAL A 237 -13.82 6.72 21.61
C VAL A 237 -14.76 6.19 20.54
N LEU A 238 -15.20 7.09 19.66
CA LEU A 238 -15.95 6.79 18.46
C LEU A 238 -14.97 6.63 17.31
N SER A 239 -15.15 5.61 16.48
CA SER A 239 -14.28 5.35 15.33
C SER A 239 -15.10 4.99 14.11
N ASN A 240 -14.78 5.57 12.97
CA ASN A 240 -15.36 5.28 11.67
C ASN A 240 -14.22 5.08 10.66
N VAL A 241 -14.20 3.92 10.00
CA VAL A 241 -13.11 3.53 9.10
C VAL A 241 -13.69 3.04 7.79
N THR A 242 -13.11 3.49 6.69
CA THR A 242 -13.30 2.90 5.36
C THR A 242 -11.93 2.58 4.77
N LEU A 243 -11.68 1.32 4.46
CA LEU A 243 -10.49 0.83 3.77
C LEU A 243 -10.89 0.33 2.39
N GLY A 244 -10.13 0.72 1.36
CA GLY A 244 -10.34 0.26 -0.01
C GLY A 244 -9.04 -0.24 -0.63
N PHE A 245 -9.09 -1.44 -1.18
CA PHE A 245 -8.04 -2.04 -2.00
C PHE A 245 -8.64 -2.37 -3.37
N GLU A 246 -8.17 -1.69 -4.41
CA GLU A 246 -8.57 -1.94 -5.80
C GLU A 246 -7.33 -2.25 -6.64
N GLU A 247 -7.40 -3.28 -7.48
CA GLU A 247 -6.35 -3.67 -8.43
C GLU A 247 -6.98 -4.07 -9.76
N ASN A 248 -6.51 -3.48 -10.86
CA ASN A 248 -6.85 -3.88 -12.21
C ASN A 248 -5.57 -4.33 -12.92
N LYS A 249 -5.61 -5.51 -13.53
CA LYS A 249 -4.51 -6.05 -14.32
C LYS A 249 -4.98 -6.33 -15.73
N SER A 250 -4.13 -6.01 -16.70
CA SER A 250 -4.31 -6.42 -18.07
C SER A 250 -3.00 -6.88 -18.64
N ARG A 251 -3.00 -8.07 -19.23
CA ARG A 251 -1.85 -8.62 -19.91
C ARG A 251 -2.19 -8.85 -21.37
N SER A 252 -1.27 -8.52 -22.26
CA SER A 252 -1.32 -8.81 -23.69
C SER A 252 -0.14 -9.71 -24.01
N SER A 253 -0.38 -10.85 -24.64
CA SER A 253 0.67 -11.79 -25.05
C SER A 253 0.25 -12.60 -26.27
N ALA A 254 1.17 -13.40 -26.81
CA ALA A 254 0.87 -14.35 -27.89
C ALA A 254 -0.28 -15.33 -27.56
N PHE A 255 -0.53 -15.58 -26.27
CA PHE A 255 -1.50 -16.58 -25.80
C PHE A 255 -2.87 -15.98 -25.42
N GLY A 256 -3.04 -14.65 -25.54
CA GLY A 256 -4.30 -13.98 -25.27
C GLY A 256 -4.15 -12.65 -24.53
N PHE A 257 -5.29 -12.08 -24.13
CA PHE A 257 -5.42 -10.78 -23.49
C PHE A 257 -6.09 -10.86 -22.11
N PRO A 258 -5.54 -11.61 -21.14
CA PRO A 258 -6.22 -11.81 -19.88
C PRO A 258 -6.34 -10.52 -19.08
N LYS A 259 -7.51 -10.35 -18.45
CA LYS A 259 -7.78 -9.23 -17.56
C LYS A 259 -8.24 -9.74 -16.21
N SER A 260 -7.91 -9.00 -15.17
CA SER A 260 -8.53 -9.21 -13.86
C SER A 260 -8.79 -7.90 -13.14
N ALA A 261 -9.86 -7.86 -12.37
CA ALA A 261 -10.19 -6.74 -11.51
C ALA A 261 -10.50 -7.26 -10.11
N LEU A 262 -9.91 -6.63 -9.10
CA LEU A 262 -10.14 -6.89 -7.70
C LEU A 262 -10.61 -5.59 -7.04
N LYS A 263 -11.68 -5.68 -6.25
CA LYS A 263 -12.17 -4.60 -5.41
C LYS A 263 -12.52 -5.18 -4.04
N ASN A 264 -11.95 -4.60 -3.01
CA ASN A 264 -12.17 -4.99 -1.63
C ASN A 264 -12.37 -3.74 -0.79
N VAL A 265 -13.59 -3.52 -0.31
CA VAL A 265 -13.95 -2.35 0.49
C VAL A 265 -14.46 -2.81 1.85
N GLN A 266 -13.88 -2.27 2.91
CA GLN A 266 -14.25 -2.55 4.28
C GLN A 266 -14.70 -1.27 4.97
N ASN A 267 -15.87 -1.31 5.60
CA ASN A 267 -16.43 -0.20 6.36
C ASN A 267 -16.67 -0.65 7.79
N GLY A 268 -16.16 0.12 8.74
CA GLY A 268 -16.22 -0.19 10.16
C GLY A 268 -16.70 1.00 10.97
N LYS A 269 -17.53 0.73 11.98
CA LYS A 269 -17.88 1.73 13.01
C LYS A 269 -17.78 1.08 14.37
N ALA A 270 -17.12 1.73 15.31
CA ALA A 270 -16.96 1.22 16.65
C ALA A 270 -17.08 2.32 17.71
N ILE A 271 -17.44 1.88 18.91
CA ILE A 271 -17.45 2.66 20.14
C ILE A 271 -16.62 1.87 21.13
N MET A 272 -15.64 2.52 21.75
CA MET A 272 -14.83 1.96 22.82
C MET A 272 -15.00 2.83 24.07
N VAL A 273 -15.11 2.20 25.23
CA VAL A 273 -15.17 2.88 26.53
C VAL A 273 -13.92 2.53 27.30
N MET A 274 -13.19 3.56 27.72
CA MET A 274 -11.94 3.48 28.45
C MET A 274 -12.12 4.03 29.86
N LYS A 275 -11.37 3.49 30.83
CA LYS A 275 -11.18 4.05 32.16
C LYS A 275 -9.68 4.16 32.44
N GLY A 276 -9.14 5.37 32.29
CA GLY A 276 -7.69 5.52 32.13
C GLY A 276 -7.22 4.75 30.90
N ASP A 277 -6.17 3.93 31.03
CA ASP A 277 -5.61 3.14 29.93
C ASP A 277 -6.31 1.77 29.72
N LEU A 278 -7.37 1.48 30.48
CA LEU A 278 -8.06 0.19 30.42
C LEU A 278 -9.33 0.26 29.57
N VAL A 279 -9.42 -0.62 28.58
CA VAL A 279 -10.67 -0.88 27.83
C VAL A 279 -11.65 -1.60 28.74
N VAL A 280 -12.81 -0.99 29.01
CA VAL A 280 -13.83 -1.58 29.89
C VAL A 280 -15.04 -2.15 29.13
N ASN A 281 -15.37 -1.56 27.98
CA ASN A 281 -16.49 -2.00 27.15
C ASN A 281 -16.33 -1.48 25.72
N GLY A 282 -17.12 -2.00 24.78
CA GLY A 282 -17.20 -1.46 23.45
C GLY A 282 -18.10 -2.29 22.54
N LEU A 283 -18.41 -1.72 21.39
CA LEU A 283 -19.24 -2.31 20.36
C LEU A 283 -18.62 -1.96 19.01
N GLY A 284 -18.67 -2.88 18.07
CA GLY A 284 -18.19 -2.65 16.71
C GLY A 284 -19.08 -3.32 15.69
N LYS A 285 -19.12 -2.74 14.51
CA LYS A 285 -19.73 -3.33 13.32
C LYS A 285 -18.80 -3.14 12.14
N THR A 286 -18.68 -4.18 11.34
CA THR A 286 -17.81 -4.19 10.16
C THR A 286 -18.51 -4.88 9.03
N LYS A 287 -18.46 -4.26 7.86
CA LYS A 287 -18.93 -4.83 6.59
C LYS A 287 -17.76 -4.85 5.62
N GLN A 288 -17.61 -5.94 4.90
CA GLN A 288 -16.66 -6.08 3.80
C GLN A 288 -17.38 -6.51 2.54
N ASP A 289 -17.07 -5.85 1.44
CA ASP A 289 -17.54 -6.16 0.09
C ASP A 289 -16.31 -6.48 -0.77
N TYR A 290 -16.15 -7.76 -1.10
CA TYR A 290 -15.05 -8.26 -1.92
C TYR A 290 -15.60 -8.73 -3.26
N SER A 291 -14.97 -8.34 -4.36
CA SER A 291 -15.21 -8.85 -5.70
C SER A 291 -13.91 -9.04 -6.44
N TYR A 292 -13.78 -10.17 -7.11
CA TYR A 292 -12.71 -10.51 -8.01
C TYR A 292 -13.30 -11.04 -9.31
N THR A 293 -12.83 -10.52 -10.44
CA THR A 293 -13.17 -11.01 -11.76
C THR A 293 -11.89 -11.28 -12.53
N SER A 294 -11.87 -12.37 -13.28
CA SER A 294 -10.84 -12.74 -14.24
C SER A 294 -11.49 -13.57 -15.34
N ASP A 295 -10.83 -13.78 -16.48
CA ASP A 295 -11.37 -14.49 -17.65
C ASP A 295 -12.16 -15.77 -17.29
N GLY A 296 -13.50 -15.67 -17.30
CA GLY A 296 -14.40 -16.77 -16.98
C GLY A 296 -14.51 -17.14 -15.49
N TYR A 297 -13.83 -16.43 -14.58
CA TYR A 297 -13.90 -16.63 -13.14
C TYR A 297 -14.36 -15.35 -12.42
N CYS A 298 -15.52 -15.43 -11.78
CA CYS A 298 -16.02 -14.36 -10.92
C CYS A 298 -16.23 -14.90 -9.51
N TYR A 299 -15.83 -14.10 -8.53
CA TYR A 299 -16.06 -14.37 -7.13
C TYR A 299 -16.41 -13.06 -6.45
N SER A 300 -17.48 -13.06 -5.67
CA SER A 300 -17.74 -11.99 -4.73
C SER A 300 -18.23 -12.53 -3.40
N ARG A 301 -17.90 -11.82 -2.33
CA ARG A 301 -18.34 -12.13 -0.98
C ARG A 301 -18.67 -10.84 -0.25
N LYS A 302 -19.88 -10.81 0.31
CA LYS A 302 -20.34 -9.73 1.18
C LYS A 302 -20.53 -10.31 2.56
N VAL A 303 -19.76 -9.80 3.52
CA VAL A 303 -19.83 -10.25 4.92
C VAL A 303 -20.04 -9.05 5.82
N GLY A 304 -20.93 -9.20 6.80
CA GLY A 304 -21.25 -8.15 7.75
C GLY A 304 -21.35 -8.71 9.15
N SER A 305 -20.82 -7.97 10.12
CA SER A 305 -20.87 -8.33 11.52
C SER A 305 -21.23 -7.14 12.40
N SER A 306 -21.84 -7.44 13.54
CA SER A 306 -22.11 -6.48 14.61
C SER A 306 -21.95 -7.18 15.94
N ASN A 307 -21.20 -6.55 16.85
CA ASN A 307 -20.93 -7.04 18.20
C ASN A 307 -20.55 -8.53 18.22
N TYR A 308 -19.51 -8.88 17.45
CA TYR A 308 -18.97 -10.23 17.31
C TYR A 308 -19.90 -11.27 16.64
N THR A 309 -21.10 -10.89 16.23
CA THR A 309 -22.05 -11.77 15.54
C THR A 309 -22.01 -11.50 14.04
N ILE A 310 -21.85 -12.54 13.23
CA ILE A 310 -22.01 -12.46 11.77
C ILE A 310 -23.50 -12.28 11.48
N LEU A 311 -23.86 -11.19 10.81
CA LEU A 311 -25.23 -10.87 10.43
C LEU A 311 -25.59 -11.45 9.07
N PHE A 312 -24.64 -11.43 8.13
CA PHE A 312 -24.77 -12.01 6.81
C PHE A 312 -23.39 -12.39 6.27
N ASP A 313 -23.38 -13.40 5.41
CA ASP A 313 -22.20 -13.88 4.69
C ASP A 313 -22.68 -14.50 3.36
N GLU A 314 -22.61 -13.71 2.30
CA GLU A 314 -23.18 -14.03 0.99
C GLU A 314 -22.05 -14.20 -0.01
N VAL A 315 -22.01 -15.35 -0.70
CA VAL A 315 -21.00 -15.66 -1.72
C VAL A 315 -21.68 -15.82 -3.07
N THR A 316 -21.11 -15.22 -4.11
CA THR A 316 -21.60 -15.30 -5.49
C THR A 316 -20.46 -15.58 -6.46
N TYR A 317 -20.70 -16.51 -7.39
CA TYR A 317 -19.74 -16.90 -8.44
C TYR A 317 -20.16 -16.43 -9.84
N SER A 318 -21.23 -15.63 -9.92
CA SER A 318 -21.78 -15.11 -11.17
C SER A 318 -20.96 -13.91 -11.68
N CYS A 319 -20.73 -13.88 -12.99
CA CYS A 319 -20.24 -12.70 -13.70
C CYS A 319 -21.39 -11.78 -14.19
N ASN A 320 -22.64 -12.23 -14.05
CA ASN A 320 -23.87 -11.51 -14.37
C ASN A 320 -24.51 -10.93 -13.11
#